data_AF-A0A662FPY2-F1
#
_entry.id   AF-A0A662FPY2-F1
#
_cell.length_a   1.000
_cell.length_b   1.000
_cell.length_c   1.000
_cell.angle_alpha   90.00
_cell.angle_beta   90.00
_cell.angle_gamma   90.00
#
_symmetry.space_group_name_H-M   'P 1'
#
loop_
_entity.id
_entity.type
_entity.pdbx_description
1 polymer ?
#
loop_
_entity_poly.entity_id
_entity_poly.type
_entity_poly.pdbx_seq_one_letter_code
_entity_poly.pdbx_strand_id
1 'polypeptide(L)'
;MTGKILRLEITPLEALSFRYSGEFSPVARGPAVLGQTLLMPLPSTLLGALSYIACTTMSRTTNGSILENYKVVCSFMKTTDVYIRGPYLIINDNIYLLLDNLLIKLLDKINENTVRAYIRLKIAELEGMKEKVNELRRLFDKMIVPVQFLGIGLKPEVKVVYREAPGLLYLAEFVDYLSLLSERVGKSIVNSVSINYDIVLRDSSITTN
;
A
#
# COMPACT_ATOMS: atom_id res chain seq x y z
N MET A 1 24.87 9.47 -4.13
CA MET A 1 23.94 9.53 -5.28
C MET A 1 23.33 10.92 -5.32
N THR A 2 23.93 11.81 -6.09
CA THR A 2 23.35 13.10 -6.49
C THR A 2 22.55 12.86 -7.76
N GLY A 3 21.25 13.14 -7.71
CA GLY A 3 20.33 12.95 -8.81
C GLY A 3 19.04 13.68 -8.49
N LYS A 4 18.31 14.12 -9.52
CA LYS A 4 17.04 14.83 -9.33
C LYS A 4 16.02 13.89 -8.68
N ILE A 5 15.48 14.30 -7.54
CA ILE A 5 14.40 13.58 -6.85
C ILE A 5 13.08 14.26 -7.19
N LEU A 6 12.15 13.50 -7.76
CA LEU A 6 10.75 13.88 -7.95
C LEU A 6 9.91 13.13 -6.92
N ARG A 7 9.17 13.85 -6.08
CA ARG A 7 8.21 13.23 -5.16
C ARG A 7 6.87 13.08 -5.86
N LEU A 8 6.35 11.86 -5.85
CA LEU A 8 4.99 11.56 -6.25
C LEU A 8 4.13 11.41 -5.00
N GLU A 9 3.12 12.25 -4.89
CA GLU A 9 2.14 12.22 -3.81
C GLU A 9 0.82 11.63 -4.32
N ILE A 10 0.29 10.65 -3.59
CA ILE A 10 -1.00 10.02 -3.85
C ILE A 10 -1.88 10.22 -2.62
N THR A 11 -2.90 11.06 -2.76
CA THR A 11 -3.89 11.31 -1.71
C THR A 11 -5.02 10.29 -1.82
N PRO A 12 -5.22 9.40 -0.82
CA PRO A 12 -6.38 8.53 -0.78
C PRO A 12 -7.66 9.36 -0.70
N LEU A 13 -8.67 9.03 -1.51
CA LEU A 13 -9.99 9.66 -1.46
C LEU A 13 -11.00 8.84 -0.65
N GLU A 14 -10.71 7.55 -0.47
CA GLU A 14 -11.52 6.57 0.25
C GLU A 14 -10.62 5.42 0.73
N ALA A 15 -11.21 4.42 1.37
CA ALA A 15 -10.50 3.20 1.76
C ALA A 15 -9.98 2.47 0.51
N LEU A 16 -8.72 2.03 0.53
CA LEU A 16 -8.04 1.43 -0.63
C LEU A 16 -7.83 -0.07 -0.43
N SER A 17 -7.99 -0.86 -1.49
CA SER A 17 -7.65 -2.29 -1.47
C SER A 17 -6.40 -2.55 -2.31
N PHE A 18 -5.34 -3.00 -1.66
CA PHE A 18 -4.09 -3.45 -2.28
C PHE A 18 -4.00 -4.96 -2.18
N ARG A 19 -4.86 -5.64 -2.94
CA ARG A 19 -5.09 -7.07 -2.80
C ARG A 19 -3.79 -7.89 -2.74
N TYR A 20 -3.65 -8.67 -1.67
CA TYR A 20 -2.55 -9.62 -1.51
C TYR A 20 -2.72 -10.83 -2.43
N SER A 21 -1.64 -11.58 -2.67
CA SER A 21 -1.69 -12.78 -3.51
C SER A 21 -2.68 -13.81 -2.93
N GLY A 22 -3.67 -14.19 -3.73
CA GLY A 22 -4.71 -15.17 -3.38
C GLY A 22 -5.87 -15.12 -4.36
N GLU A 23 -6.56 -16.25 -4.55
CA GLU A 23 -7.80 -16.31 -5.33
C GLU A 23 -8.93 -15.62 -4.55
N PHE A 24 -9.34 -14.45 -5.02
CA PHE A 24 -10.64 -13.86 -4.73
C PHE A 24 -11.44 -14.00 -6.02
N SER A 25 -12.42 -14.86 -5.93
CA SER A 25 -13.49 -14.98 -6.90
C SER A 25 -14.78 -15.00 -6.10
N PRO A 26 -15.76 -14.13 -6.38
CA PRO A 26 -17.04 -14.15 -5.68
C PRO A 26 -17.82 -15.46 -5.89
N VAL A 27 -17.31 -16.34 -6.76
CA VAL A 27 -17.83 -17.66 -7.13
C VAL A 27 -17.10 -18.82 -6.43
N ALA A 28 -15.94 -18.56 -5.79
CA ALA A 28 -15.17 -19.60 -5.10
C ALA A 28 -15.87 -20.07 -3.81
N ARG A 29 -15.84 -21.38 -3.52
CA ARG A 29 -16.47 -21.97 -2.32
C ARG A 29 -15.46 -22.14 -1.19
N GLY A 30 -15.78 -21.64 0.00
CA GLY A 30 -14.99 -21.77 1.22
C GLY A 30 -15.56 -20.93 2.37
N PRO A 31 -15.08 -21.09 3.62
CA PRO A 31 -15.67 -20.49 4.82
C PRO A 31 -15.74 -18.95 4.83
N ALA A 32 -15.01 -18.27 3.95
CA ALA A 32 -15.32 -16.93 3.43
C ALA A 32 -14.43 -16.67 2.22
N VAL A 33 -14.98 -16.19 1.10
CA VAL A 33 -14.16 -15.55 0.06
C VAL A 33 -13.66 -14.23 0.64
N LEU A 34 -12.47 -14.25 1.25
CA LEU A 34 -11.84 -13.08 1.85
C LEU A 34 -10.76 -12.53 0.92
N GLY A 35 -10.99 -11.33 0.38
CA GLY A 35 -9.97 -10.56 -0.32
C GLY A 35 -9.11 -9.81 0.69
N GLN A 36 -7.97 -10.37 1.09
CA GLN A 36 -7.03 -9.70 1.99
C GLN A 36 -6.31 -8.54 1.29
N THR A 37 -6.03 -7.47 2.04
CA THR A 37 -5.27 -6.31 1.53
C THR A 37 -3.88 -6.25 2.16
N LEU A 38 -2.91 -5.83 1.36
CA LEU A 38 -1.68 -5.25 1.87
C LEU A 38 -1.97 -3.89 2.49
N LEU A 39 -1.18 -3.54 3.50
CA LEU A 39 -1.27 -2.24 4.18
C LEU A 39 -0.64 -1.10 3.40
N MET A 40 0.17 -1.43 2.41
CA MET A 40 0.80 -0.50 1.49
C MET A 40 0.85 -1.12 0.09
N PRO A 41 0.68 -0.31 -0.97
CA PRO A 41 0.81 -0.78 -2.35
C PRO A 41 2.22 -1.30 -2.65
N LEU A 42 2.32 -2.40 -3.38
CA LEU A 42 3.62 -2.84 -3.89
C LEU A 42 4.16 -1.83 -4.92
N PRO A 43 5.50 -1.74 -5.10
CA PRO A 43 6.08 -0.92 -6.16
C PRO A 43 5.52 -1.26 -7.55
N SER A 44 5.19 -2.53 -7.80
CA SER A 44 4.55 -2.98 -9.04
C SER A 44 3.15 -2.38 -9.25
N THR A 45 2.38 -2.13 -8.18
CA THR A 45 1.07 -1.46 -8.26
C THR A 45 1.23 -0.03 -8.77
N LEU A 46 2.20 0.72 -8.22
CA LEU A 46 2.51 2.07 -8.69
C LEU A 46 2.94 2.05 -10.16
N LEU A 47 3.85 1.15 -10.53
CA LEU A 47 4.36 1.04 -11.89
C LEU A 47 3.25 0.70 -12.89
N GLY A 48 2.32 -0.18 -12.50
CA GLY A 48 1.13 -0.47 -13.28
C GLY A 48 0.24 0.75 -13.48
N ALA A 49 -0.02 1.51 -12.41
CA ALA A 49 -0.81 2.74 -12.48
C ALA A 49 -0.15 3.81 -13.37
N LEU A 50 1.15 4.06 -13.20
CA LEU A 50 1.91 5.01 -14.03
C LEU A 50 1.94 4.58 -15.49
N SER A 51 2.13 3.28 -15.76
CA SER A 51 2.11 2.75 -17.13
C SER A 51 0.74 2.91 -17.76
N TYR A 52 -0.34 2.68 -17.00
CA TYR A 52 -1.70 2.91 -17.47
C TYR A 52 -1.93 4.38 -17.84
N ILE A 53 -1.53 5.31 -16.98
CA ILE A 53 -1.62 6.76 -17.25
C ILE A 53 -0.80 7.14 -18.48
N ALA A 54 0.41 6.59 -18.64
CA ALA A 54 1.25 6.84 -19.82
C ALA A 54 0.60 6.31 -21.10
N CYS A 55 0.01 5.10 -21.06
CA CYS A 55 -0.71 4.53 -22.21
C CYS A 55 -1.88 5.40 -22.63
N THR A 56 -2.73 5.82 -21.69
CA THR A 56 -3.89 6.66 -21.98
C THR A 56 -3.46 8.02 -22.54
N THR A 57 -2.46 8.65 -21.93
CA THR A 57 -1.92 9.95 -22.37
C THR A 57 -1.29 9.88 -23.76
N MET A 58 -0.58 8.78 -24.08
CA MET A 58 0.06 8.58 -25.38
C MET A 58 -0.86 7.92 -26.42
N SER A 59 -2.14 7.70 -26.10
CA SER A 59 -3.09 6.95 -26.94
C SER A 59 -2.57 5.58 -27.40
N ARG A 60 -1.77 4.91 -26.55
CA ARG A 60 -1.33 3.53 -26.79
C ARG A 60 -2.42 2.59 -26.31
N THR A 61 -2.98 1.83 -27.23
CA THR A 61 -3.94 0.77 -26.93
C THR A 61 -3.21 -0.57 -26.79
N THR A 62 -3.60 -1.37 -25.80
CA THR A 62 -3.26 -2.79 -25.74
C THR A 62 -4.51 -3.60 -26.10
N ASN A 63 -4.33 -4.82 -26.60
CA ASN A 63 -5.43 -5.76 -26.83
C ASN A 63 -6.00 -6.36 -25.53
N GLY A 64 -5.60 -5.84 -24.36
CA GLY A 64 -6.00 -6.33 -23.05
C GLY A 64 -5.31 -7.62 -22.59
N SER A 65 -4.50 -8.27 -23.43
CA SER A 65 -3.77 -9.47 -23.03
C SER A 65 -2.72 -9.16 -21.97
N ILE A 66 -2.56 -10.09 -21.02
CA ILE A 66 -1.57 -9.97 -19.94
C ILE A 66 -0.16 -9.79 -20.53
N LEU A 67 0.18 -10.53 -21.58
CA LEU A 67 1.50 -10.48 -22.21
C LEU A 67 1.77 -9.11 -22.86
N GLU A 68 0.81 -8.51 -23.54
CA GLU A 68 0.99 -7.20 -24.15
C GLU A 68 1.05 -6.09 -23.10
N ASN A 69 0.16 -6.13 -22.10
CA ASN A 69 0.20 -5.22 -20.95
C ASN A 69 1.56 -5.28 -20.25
N TYR A 70 2.09 -6.50 -20.02
CA TYR A 70 3.41 -6.69 -19.44
C TYR A 70 4.52 -6.09 -20.30
N LYS A 71 4.51 -6.33 -21.62
CA LYS A 71 5.50 -5.74 -22.55
C LYS A 71 5.47 -4.22 -22.52
N VAL A 72 4.29 -3.63 -22.44
CA VAL A 72 4.11 -2.18 -22.38
C VAL A 72 4.65 -1.61 -21.07
N VAL A 73 4.30 -2.19 -19.92
CA VAL A 73 4.88 -1.81 -18.62
C VAL A 73 6.41 -1.93 -18.67
N CYS A 74 6.94 -3.06 -19.16
CA CYS A 74 8.39 -3.24 -19.32
C CYS A 74 9.01 -2.20 -20.25
N SER A 75 8.32 -1.73 -21.29
CA SER A 75 8.83 -0.69 -22.19
C SER A 75 9.04 0.65 -21.47
N PHE A 76 8.18 0.98 -20.49
CA PHE A 76 8.35 2.17 -19.64
C PHE A 76 9.42 1.97 -18.56
N MET A 77 9.62 0.72 -18.10
CA MET A 77 10.60 0.37 -17.07
C MET A 77 12.02 0.10 -17.58
N LYS A 78 12.26 0.08 -18.90
CA LYS A 78 13.58 -0.17 -19.51
C LYS A 78 14.61 0.95 -19.30
N THR A 79 14.39 1.83 -18.31
CA THR A 79 15.31 2.92 -17.96
C THR A 79 16.24 2.46 -16.83
N THR A 80 17.54 2.37 -17.11
CA THR A 80 18.57 2.05 -16.09
C THR A 80 18.83 3.16 -15.08
N ASP A 81 18.26 4.34 -15.33
CA ASP A 81 18.59 5.58 -14.62
C ASP A 81 17.46 6.09 -13.73
N VAL A 82 16.47 5.24 -13.43
CA VAL A 82 15.34 5.59 -12.57
C VAL A 82 15.22 4.59 -11.43
N TYR A 83 15.17 5.09 -10.20
CA TYR A 83 14.90 4.31 -9.01
C TYR A 83 13.64 4.82 -8.32
N ILE A 84 12.77 3.91 -7.90
CA ILE A 84 11.60 4.24 -7.08
C ILE A 84 11.89 3.84 -5.65
N ARG A 85 11.74 4.79 -4.71
CA ARG A 85 11.82 4.54 -3.27
C ARG A 85 10.44 4.71 -2.65
N GLY A 86 10.05 3.76 -1.81
CA GLY A 86 8.76 3.75 -1.13
C GLY A 86 8.05 2.40 -1.25
N PRO A 87 6.76 2.33 -0.89
CA PRO A 87 5.93 3.46 -0.43
C PRO A 87 6.25 3.89 1.02
N TYR A 88 5.97 5.14 1.33
CA TYR A 88 5.94 5.67 2.69
C TYR A 88 4.74 6.62 2.85
N LEU A 89 4.35 6.93 4.08
CA LEU A 89 3.28 7.90 4.36
C LEU A 89 3.88 9.26 4.70
N ILE A 90 3.22 10.32 4.26
CA ILE A 90 3.40 11.66 4.81
C ILE A 90 2.15 11.97 5.63
N ILE A 91 2.34 12.30 6.91
CA ILE A 91 1.28 12.70 7.83
C ILE A 91 1.70 14.02 8.46
N ASN A 92 0.95 15.10 8.21
CA ASN A 92 1.31 16.47 8.60
C ASN A 92 2.78 16.79 8.30
N ASP A 93 3.22 16.60 7.06
CA ASP A 93 4.59 16.84 6.58
C ASP A 93 5.69 15.97 7.20
N ASN A 94 5.34 15.01 8.06
CA ASN A 94 6.28 14.08 8.66
C ASN A 94 6.25 12.75 7.91
N ILE A 95 7.41 12.14 7.70
CA ILE A 95 7.54 10.85 7.01
C ILE A 95 7.29 9.71 8.00
N TYR A 96 6.45 8.76 7.61
CA TYR A 96 6.18 7.54 8.37
C TYR A 96 6.40 6.30 7.51
N LEU A 97 7.02 5.27 8.10
CA LEU A 97 7.02 3.92 7.55
C LEU A 97 5.89 3.13 8.20
N LEU A 98 5.25 2.26 7.41
CA LEU A 98 4.27 1.31 7.91
C LEU A 98 4.88 -0.09 7.88
N LEU A 99 5.25 -0.61 9.05
CA LEU A 99 5.86 -1.93 9.19
C LEU A 99 4.98 -2.81 10.08
N ASP A 100 4.51 -3.94 9.53
CA ASP A 100 3.63 -4.90 10.23
C ASP A 100 2.46 -4.25 10.96
N ASN A 101 1.82 -3.27 10.32
CA ASN A 101 0.75 -2.40 10.82
C ASN A 101 1.13 -1.26 11.76
N LEU A 102 2.39 -1.14 12.15
CA LEU A 102 2.87 -0.09 13.05
C LEU A 102 3.30 1.15 12.26
N LEU A 103 2.77 2.31 12.63
CA LEU A 103 3.25 3.59 12.13
C LEU A 103 4.55 3.99 12.85
N ILE A 104 5.62 4.10 12.08
CA ILE A 104 6.96 4.45 12.57
C ILE A 104 7.36 5.80 11.98
N LYS A 105 7.39 6.82 12.83
CA LYS A 105 7.83 8.16 12.44
C LYS A 105 9.33 8.16 12.11
N LEU A 106 9.69 8.60 10.92
CA LEU A 106 11.07 8.95 10.56
C LEU A 106 11.31 10.43 10.89
N LEU A 107 12.39 10.72 11.62
CA LEU A 107 12.87 12.08 11.89
C LEU A 107 14.19 12.29 11.14
N ASP A 108 14.58 13.55 10.90
CA ASP A 108 15.85 13.95 10.25
C ASP A 108 17.10 13.34 10.91
N LYS A 109 16.99 12.98 12.18
CA LYS A 109 17.84 11.98 12.83
C LYS A 109 16.93 10.83 13.16
N ILE A 110 17.09 9.67 12.50
CA ILE A 110 16.38 8.43 12.83
C ILE A 110 16.26 8.38 14.35
N ASN A 111 15.05 8.41 14.88
CA ASN A 111 14.86 8.21 16.31
C ASN A 111 15.31 6.77 16.56
N GLU A 112 16.59 6.63 16.89
CA GLU A 112 17.27 5.34 17.00
C GLU A 112 16.48 4.45 17.97
N ASN A 113 15.79 5.06 18.92
CA ASN A 113 14.91 4.41 19.87
C ASN A 113 13.69 3.75 19.22
N THR A 114 13.03 4.37 18.22
CA THR A 114 11.84 3.78 17.58
C THR A 114 12.21 2.61 16.68
N VAL A 115 13.30 2.74 15.91
CA VAL A 115 13.81 1.62 15.08
C VAL A 115 14.34 0.49 15.95
N ARG A 116 15.10 0.80 17.02
CA ARG A 116 15.54 -0.21 18.00
C ARG A 116 14.37 -0.86 18.70
N ALA A 117 13.31 -0.12 19.05
CA ALA A 117 12.10 -0.67 19.64
C ALA A 117 11.41 -1.65 18.68
N TYR A 118 11.36 -1.34 17.38
CA TYR A 118 10.85 -2.25 16.37
C TYR A 118 11.71 -3.51 16.23
N ILE A 119 13.04 -3.38 16.19
CA ILE A 119 13.94 -4.55 16.16
C ILE A 119 13.75 -5.43 17.40
N ARG A 120 13.68 -4.82 18.60
CA ARG A 120 13.40 -5.54 19.86
C ARG A 120 12.04 -6.22 19.84
N LEU A 121 11.04 -5.58 19.25
CA LEU A 121 9.71 -6.17 19.07
C LEU A 121 9.81 -7.44 18.23
N LYS A 122 10.55 -7.39 17.10
CA LYS A 122 10.75 -8.55 16.23
C LYS A 122 11.52 -9.69 16.89
N ILE A 123 12.55 -9.37 17.67
CA ILE A 123 13.27 -10.38 18.46
C ILE A 123 12.31 -11.03 19.46
N ALA A 124 11.54 -10.24 20.22
CA ALA A 124 10.57 -10.77 21.18
C ALA A 124 9.46 -11.61 20.54
N GLU A 125 9.00 -11.26 19.33
CA GLU A 125 8.05 -12.06 18.55
C GLU A 125 8.64 -13.42 18.15
N LEU A 126 9.89 -13.43 17.65
CA LEU A 126 10.60 -14.66 17.28
C LEU A 126 10.88 -15.56 18.49
N GLU A 127 11.15 -14.97 19.66
CA GLU A 127 11.38 -15.68 20.91
C GLU A 127 10.08 -16.08 21.64
N GLY A 128 8.91 -15.69 21.13
CA GLY A 128 7.61 -16.05 21.71
C GLY A 128 7.26 -15.32 23.01
N MET A 129 7.92 -14.19 23.32
CA MET A 129 7.75 -13.43 24.57
C MET A 129 6.50 -12.54 24.55
N LYS A 130 5.30 -13.13 24.70
CA LYS A 130 4.00 -12.44 24.55
C LYS A 130 3.87 -11.14 25.36
N GLU A 131 4.27 -11.14 26.63
CA GLU A 131 4.17 -9.94 27.49
C GLU A 131 5.07 -8.82 26.97
N LYS A 132 6.29 -9.15 26.55
CA LYS A 132 7.25 -8.18 26.02
C LYS A 132 6.80 -7.60 24.68
N VAL A 133 6.19 -8.44 23.82
CA VAL A 133 5.56 -8.00 22.56
C VAL A 133 4.48 -6.97 22.84
N ASN A 134 3.58 -7.23 23.80
CA ASN A 134 2.52 -6.29 24.17
C ASN A 134 3.06 -4.98 24.75
N GLU A 135 4.10 -5.05 25.58
CA GLU A 135 4.79 -3.87 26.12
C GLU A 135 5.40 -3.02 25.00
N LEU A 136 6.15 -3.64 24.09
CA LEU A 136 6.83 -2.94 23.00
C LEU A 136 5.86 -2.38 21.97
N ARG A 137 4.75 -3.07 21.67
CA ARG A 137 3.70 -2.57 20.75
C ARG A 137 3.07 -1.25 21.24
N ARG A 138 3.01 -1.02 22.55
CA ARG A 138 2.49 0.23 23.14
C ARG A 138 3.41 1.43 22.93
N LEU A 139 4.66 1.22 22.50
CA LEU A 139 5.60 2.30 22.21
C LEU A 139 5.36 2.96 20.84
N PHE A 140 4.49 2.39 20.01
CA PHE A 140 4.16 2.92 18.69
C PHE A 140 2.88 3.75 18.75
N ASP A 141 2.89 4.88 18.05
CA ASP A 141 1.83 5.89 18.15
C ASP A 141 0.46 5.37 17.72
N LYS A 142 0.42 4.53 16.69
CA LYS A 142 -0.82 4.03 16.10
C LYS A 142 -0.56 2.76 15.29
N MET A 143 -1.57 1.90 15.26
CA MET A 143 -1.63 0.74 14.38
C MET A 143 -2.69 0.97 13.31
N ILE A 144 -2.39 0.68 12.04
CA ILE A 144 -3.36 0.72 10.95
C ILE A 144 -3.92 -0.69 10.75
N VAL A 145 -5.22 -0.85 10.97
CA VAL A 145 -5.91 -2.15 10.81
C VAL A 145 -6.80 -2.10 9.58
N PRO A 146 -6.81 -3.14 8.74
CA PRO A 146 -7.74 -3.21 7.63
C PRO A 146 -9.20 -3.20 8.11
N VAL A 147 -10.06 -2.52 7.37
CA VAL A 147 -11.51 -2.55 7.52
C VAL A 147 -12.10 -3.57 6.55
N GLN A 148 -13.15 -4.27 6.99
CA GLN A 148 -13.79 -5.32 6.19
C GLN A 148 -15.13 -4.83 5.64
N PHE A 149 -15.35 -5.07 4.35
CA PHE A 149 -16.61 -4.83 3.67
C PHE A 149 -17.22 -6.14 3.20
N LEU A 150 -18.51 -6.33 3.47
CA LEU A 150 -19.32 -7.44 2.97
C LEU A 150 -20.05 -6.99 1.69
N GLY A 151 -19.78 -7.66 0.58
CA GLY A 151 -20.46 -7.45 -0.69
C GLY A 151 -21.40 -8.58 -1.04
N ILE A 152 -22.54 -8.22 -1.65
CA ILE A 152 -23.56 -9.15 -2.15
C ILE A 152 -23.85 -8.86 -3.62
N GLY A 153 -24.02 -9.91 -4.41
CA GLY A 153 -24.55 -9.82 -5.77
C GLY A 153 -26.08 -9.94 -5.76
N LEU A 154 -26.75 -9.06 -6.49
CA LEU A 154 -28.20 -9.04 -6.65
C LEU A 154 -28.59 -9.46 -8.06
N LYS A 155 -29.67 -10.24 -8.19
CA LYS A 155 -30.33 -10.52 -9.47
C LYS A 155 -30.98 -9.21 -9.96
N PRO A 156 -30.57 -8.65 -11.11
CA PRO A 156 -31.05 -7.33 -11.55
C PRO A 156 -32.57 -7.21 -11.67
N GLU A 157 -33.24 -8.29 -12.07
CA GLU A 157 -34.66 -8.32 -12.42
C GLU A 157 -35.56 -8.28 -11.19
N VAL A 158 -35.11 -8.91 -10.10
CA VAL A 158 -35.93 -9.14 -8.89
C VAL A 158 -35.34 -8.48 -7.64
N LYS A 159 -34.14 -7.89 -7.74
CA LYS A 159 -33.42 -7.23 -6.64
C LYS A 159 -33.24 -8.10 -5.39
N VAL A 160 -33.09 -9.41 -5.57
CA VAL A 160 -32.80 -10.35 -4.47
C VAL A 160 -31.38 -10.90 -4.59
N VAL A 161 -30.80 -11.29 -3.46
CA VAL A 161 -29.47 -11.91 -3.41
C VAL A 161 -29.43 -13.20 -4.22
N TYR A 162 -28.33 -13.44 -4.93
CA TYR A 162 -28.05 -14.76 -5.51
C TYR A 162 -27.91 -15.81 -4.40
N ARG A 163 -28.97 -16.58 -4.16
CA ARG A 163 -29.02 -17.69 -3.20
C ARG A 163 -28.65 -19.04 -3.82
N GLU A 164 -28.77 -19.15 -5.14
CA GLU A 164 -28.41 -20.34 -5.89
C GLU A 164 -26.89 -20.43 -6.07
N ALA A 165 -26.37 -21.64 -6.09
CA ALA A 165 -24.95 -21.88 -6.34
C ALA A 165 -24.51 -21.22 -7.67
N PRO A 166 -23.37 -20.52 -7.70
CA PRO A 166 -22.32 -20.47 -6.67
C PRO A 166 -22.57 -19.51 -5.48
N GLY A 167 -23.62 -18.69 -5.51
CA GLY A 167 -23.80 -17.55 -4.61
C GLY A 167 -22.88 -16.40 -5.00
N LEU A 168 -23.30 -15.16 -4.72
CA LEU A 168 -22.44 -13.98 -4.89
C LEU A 168 -22.35 -13.24 -3.56
N LEU A 169 -21.47 -13.72 -2.69
CA LEU A 169 -21.21 -13.17 -1.36
C LEU A 169 -19.70 -13.12 -1.17
N TYR A 170 -19.16 -11.97 -0.80
CA TYR A 170 -17.72 -11.81 -0.57
C TYR A 170 -17.41 -10.89 0.59
N LEU A 171 -16.26 -11.11 1.21
CA LEU A 171 -15.64 -10.18 2.15
C LEU A 171 -14.37 -9.62 1.51
N ALA A 172 -14.14 -8.32 1.65
CA ALA A 172 -12.93 -7.68 1.16
C ALA A 172 -12.37 -6.73 2.22
N GLU A 173 -11.06 -6.78 2.40
CA GLU A 173 -10.31 -5.90 3.27
C GLU A 173 -9.81 -4.68 2.50
N PHE A 174 -9.85 -3.55 3.18
CA PHE A 174 -9.39 -2.27 2.69
C PHE A 174 -8.58 -1.58 3.80
N VAL A 175 -7.66 -0.71 3.41
CA VAL A 175 -6.90 0.14 4.31
C VAL A 175 -7.53 1.53 4.27
N ASP A 176 -8.05 1.98 5.41
CA ASP A 176 -8.60 3.32 5.53
C ASP A 176 -7.58 4.26 6.18
N TYR A 177 -6.79 4.95 5.36
CA TYR A 177 -5.87 5.96 5.84
C TYR A 177 -6.58 7.23 6.32
N LEU A 178 -7.78 7.52 5.81
CA LEU A 178 -8.56 8.70 6.19
C LEU A 178 -9.10 8.57 7.62
N SER A 179 -9.23 7.34 8.14
CA SER A 179 -9.48 7.09 9.55
C SER A 179 -8.44 7.71 10.49
N LEU A 180 -7.25 8.06 9.98
CA LEU A 180 -6.24 8.79 10.74
C LEU A 180 -6.57 10.28 10.88
N LEU A 181 -7.39 10.86 10.02
CA LEU A 181 -7.74 12.29 10.10
C LEU A 181 -8.46 12.59 11.42
N SER A 182 -8.12 13.71 12.05
CA SER A 182 -8.59 14.12 13.38
C SER A 182 -8.16 13.22 14.55
N GLU A 183 -7.48 12.10 14.28
CA GLU A 183 -6.85 11.29 15.32
C GLU A 183 -5.54 11.93 15.80
N ARG A 184 -5.11 11.55 17.01
CA ARG A 184 -3.81 11.94 17.54
C ARG A 184 -2.76 10.89 17.19
N VAL A 185 -1.74 11.29 16.43
CA VAL A 185 -0.54 10.48 16.16
C VAL A 185 0.66 11.18 16.80
N GLY A 186 1.20 10.55 17.85
CA GLY A 186 2.20 11.18 18.71
C GLY A 186 1.61 12.40 19.44
N LYS A 187 2.19 13.58 19.21
CA LYS A 187 1.75 14.85 19.84
C LYS A 187 0.83 15.70 18.95
N SER A 188 0.58 15.28 17.72
CA SER A 188 -0.12 16.08 16.71
C SER A 188 -1.47 15.50 16.35
N ILE A 189 -2.46 16.35 16.10
CA ILE A 189 -3.71 15.98 15.45
C ILE A 189 -3.44 15.89 13.95
N VAL A 190 -3.84 14.79 13.32
CA VAL A 190 -3.61 14.55 11.90
C VAL A 190 -4.61 15.35 11.06
N ASN A 191 -4.10 16.17 10.15
CA ASN A 191 -4.86 17.01 9.23
C ASN A 191 -4.67 16.60 7.76
N SER A 192 -3.55 15.94 7.45
CA SER A 192 -3.25 15.45 6.11
C SER A 192 -2.60 14.07 6.17
N VAL A 193 -2.91 13.23 5.18
CA VAL A 193 -2.31 11.92 4.97
C VAL A 193 -2.17 11.64 3.47
N SER A 194 -1.00 11.22 3.04
CA SER A 194 -0.76 10.80 1.66
C SER A 194 0.27 9.67 1.55
N ILE A 195 0.10 8.83 0.53
CA ILE A 195 1.06 7.79 0.16
C ILE A 195 2.06 8.41 -0.80
N ASN A 196 3.34 8.25 -0.51
CA ASN A 196 4.41 8.95 -1.20
C ASN A 196 5.48 7.99 -1.72
N TYR A 197 6.07 8.41 -2.83
CA TYR A 197 7.20 7.76 -3.47
C TYR A 197 8.22 8.79 -3.92
N ASP A 198 9.50 8.46 -3.81
CA ASP A 198 10.57 9.24 -4.43
C ASP A 198 11.00 8.56 -5.73
N ILE A 199 10.86 9.27 -6.85
CA ILE A 199 11.41 8.89 -8.15
C ILE A 199 12.76 9.58 -8.28
N VAL A 200 13.83 8.79 -8.22
CA VAL A 200 15.20 9.25 -8.27
C VAL A 200 15.74 9.04 -9.68
N LEU A 201 16.03 10.15 -10.36
CA LEU A 201 16.65 10.17 -11.67
C LEU A 201 18.17 10.26 -11.50
N ARG A 202 18.92 9.36 -12.12
CA ARG A 202 20.39 9.38 -12.10
C ARG A 202 20.88 10.49 -13.03
N ASP A 203 21.78 11.35 -12.55
CA ASP A 203 22.47 12.31 -13.41
C ASP A 203 23.41 11.58 -14.35
N SER A 204 23.12 11.63 -15.66
CA SER A 204 23.91 11.01 -16.73
C SER A 204 25.26 11.71 -16.96
N SER A 205 25.52 12.84 -16.29
CA SER A 205 26.73 13.66 -16.47
C SER A 205 27.95 13.16 -15.71
N ILE A 206 27.84 12.07 -14.93
CA ILE A 206 28.94 11.57 -14.07
C ILE A 206 29.62 10.31 -14.65
N THR A 207 29.16 9.78 -15.79
CA THR A 207 29.73 8.58 -16.44
C THR A 207 30.62 8.88 -17.65
N THR A 208 31.36 9.99 -17.64
CA THR A 208 32.49 10.20 -18.54
C THR A 208 33.75 10.47 -17.72
N ASN A 209 34.46 9.40 -17.40
CA ASN A 209 35.91 9.36 -17.12
C ASN A 209 36.39 7.94 -17.39
#